data_AF-A0AAW6DXZ8-F1
#
_entry.id   AF-A0AAW6DXZ8-F1
#
_cell.length_a   1.000
_cell.length_b   1.000
_cell.length_c   1.000
_cell.angle_alpha   90.00
_cell.angle_beta   90.00
_cell.angle_gamma   90.00
#
_symmetry.space_group_name_H-M   'P 1'
#
loop_
_entity.id
_entity.type
_entity.pdbx_description
1 polymer ?
#
loop_
_entity_poly.entity_id
_entity_poly.type
_entity_poly.pdbx_seq_one_letter_code
_entity_poly.pdbx_strand_id
1 'polypeptide(L)'
;MGDERKIGEWQWIRKIVKQAYDIAKLRDRSIKETKETKYFDNASIGVLPEIITENNIVVASSNNGAVQNIVNELPLTNEQIDQKFVEEIKCADYFCSIALK
;
A
#
# COMPACT_ATOMS: atom_id res chain seq x y z
N MET A 1 -16.22 21.84 3.11
CA MET A 1 -15.22 21.32 2.15
C MET A 1 -13.80 21.14 2.72
N GLY A 2 -13.48 21.64 3.92
CA GLY A 2 -12.18 21.41 4.58
C GLY A 2 -12.14 20.18 5.50
N ASP A 3 -13.24 19.88 6.20
CA ASP A 3 -13.28 18.83 7.23
C ASP A 3 -13.44 17.41 6.65
N GLU A 4 -14.22 17.27 5.59
CA GLU A 4 -14.46 15.97 4.92
C GLU A 4 -13.19 15.43 4.25
N ARG A 5 -12.31 16.32 3.74
CA ARG A 5 -11.01 15.93 3.20
C ARG A 5 -10.10 15.35 4.28
N LYS A 6 -10.05 16.00 5.45
CA LYS A 6 -9.30 15.47 6.61
C LYS A 6 -9.86 14.12 7.06
N ILE A 7 -11.19 13.97 7.16
CA ILE A 7 -11.82 12.71 7.55
C ILE A 7 -11.47 11.57 6.57
N GLY A 8 -11.47 11.83 5.26
CA GLY A 8 -11.05 10.87 4.24
C GLY A 8 -9.58 10.44 4.40
N GLU A 9 -8.69 11.40 4.66
CA GLU A 9 -7.26 11.15 4.89
C GLU A 9 -7.01 10.30 6.15
N TRP A 10 -7.69 10.59 7.27
CA TRP A 10 -7.57 9.81 8.51
C TRP A 10 -8.06 8.37 8.35
N GLN A 11 -9.13 8.15 7.58
CA GLN A 11 -9.61 6.79 7.30
C GLN A 11 -8.60 6.00 6.48
N TRP A 12 -7.90 6.65 5.57
CA TRP A 12 -6.91 6.02 4.71
C TRP A 12 -5.65 5.60 5.46
N ILE A 13 -5.09 6.49 6.29
CA ILE A 13 -3.94 6.18 7.15
C ILE A 13 -4.24 4.97 8.05
N ARG A 14 -5.45 4.92 8.64
CA ARG A 14 -5.86 3.78 9.48
C ARG A 14 -5.88 2.46 8.71
N LYS A 15 -6.30 2.45 7.44
CA LYS A 15 -6.28 1.25 6.59
C LYS A 15 -4.87 0.78 6.28
N ILE A 16 -3.95 1.70 5.96
CA ILE A 16 -2.54 1.37 5.71
C ILE A 16 -1.90 0.77 6.97
N VAL A 17 -2.06 1.42 8.12
CA VAL A 17 -1.50 0.93 9.39
C VAL A 17 -2.07 -0.43 9.75
N LYS A 18 -3.38 -0.63 9.55
CA LYS A 18 -4.03 -1.93 9.80
C LYS A 18 -3.50 -3.02 8.87
N GLN A 19 -3.37 -2.73 7.58
CA GLN A 19 -2.82 -3.66 6.59
C GLN A 19 -1.37 -4.03 6.94
N ALA A 20 -0.52 -3.06 7.26
CA ALA A 20 0.88 -3.29 7.65
C ALA A 20 0.98 -4.16 8.90
N TYR A 21 0.13 -3.90 9.90
CA TYR A 21 0.03 -4.72 11.10
C TYR A 21 -0.38 -6.17 10.81
N ASP A 22 -1.39 -6.37 9.96
CA ASP A 22 -1.88 -7.69 9.58
C ASP A 22 -0.82 -8.47 8.79
N ILE A 23 -0.09 -7.80 7.88
CA ILE A 23 1.06 -8.39 7.15
C ILE A 23 2.17 -8.80 8.13
N ALA A 24 2.53 -7.93 9.08
CA ALA A 24 3.60 -8.22 10.04
C ALA A 24 3.29 -9.42 10.94
N LYS A 25 2.00 -9.66 11.20
CA LYS A 25 1.50 -10.80 11.98
C LYS A 25 1.40 -12.12 11.21
N LEU A 26 1.54 -12.11 9.89
CA LEU A 26 1.53 -13.35 9.12
C LEU A 26 2.70 -14.23 9.52
N ARG A 27 2.39 -15.48 9.86
CA ARG A 27 3.39 -16.51 10.20
C ARG A 27 4.20 -16.92 8.99
N ASP A 28 3.56 -16.97 7.82
CA ASP A 28 4.20 -17.23 6.53
C ASP A 28 4.06 -15.98 5.67
N ARG A 29 5.21 -15.40 5.29
CA ARG A 29 5.27 -14.15 4.51
C ARG A 29 5.51 -14.41 3.02
N SER A 30 5.38 -15.66 2.58
CA SER A 30 5.50 -16.03 1.18
C SER A 30 4.12 -16.34 0.61
N ILE A 31 3.85 -15.78 -0.57
CA ILE A 31 2.67 -16.14 -1.34
C ILE A 31 3.02 -17.43 -2.07
N LYS A 32 2.40 -18.54 -1.66
CA LYS A 32 2.67 -19.86 -2.21
C LYS A 32 1.60 -20.27 -3.20
N GLU A 33 1.99 -21.19 -4.06
CA GLU A 33 1.05 -21.93 -4.88
C GLU A 33 0.18 -22.83 -4.01
N THR A 34 -1.07 -22.97 -4.43
CA THR A 34 -1.98 -23.99 -3.94
C THR A 34 -2.19 -25.01 -5.05
N LYS A 35 -2.78 -26.16 -4.72
CA LYS A 35 -3.10 -27.16 -5.74
C LYS A 35 -4.08 -26.59 -6.77
N GLU A 36 -4.99 -25.72 -6.35
CA GLU A 36 -5.99 -25.09 -7.20
C GLU A 36 -5.41 -23.98 -8.09
N THR A 37 -4.27 -23.39 -7.72
CA THR A 37 -3.71 -22.23 -8.43
C THR A 37 -2.55 -22.56 -9.36
N LYS A 38 -2.15 -23.83 -9.42
CA LYS A 38 -1.17 -24.32 -10.38
C LYS A 38 -1.82 -24.49 -11.75
N TYR A 39 -1.32 -23.78 -12.76
CA TYR A 39 -1.95 -23.76 -14.09
C TYR A 39 -1.10 -24.40 -15.19
N PHE A 40 0.22 -24.58 -15.00
CA PHE A 40 1.09 -25.27 -15.97
C PHE A 40 2.42 -25.67 -15.33
N ASP A 41 2.93 -26.89 -15.53
CA ASP A 41 4.27 -27.37 -15.08
C ASP A 41 4.82 -26.78 -13.76
N ASN A 42 5.62 -25.71 -13.84
CA ASN A 42 6.24 -24.99 -12.70
C ASN A 42 5.69 -23.56 -12.53
N ALA A 43 4.50 -23.30 -13.07
CA ALA A 43 3.81 -22.03 -13.09
C ALA A 43 2.49 -22.12 -12.32
N SER A 44 2.30 -21.13 -11.46
CA SER A 44 1.19 -21.05 -10.53
C SER A 44 0.83 -19.61 -10.21
N ILE A 45 -0.42 -19.41 -9.78
CA ILE A 45 -0.93 -18.12 -9.32
C ILE A 45 -0.82 -18.08 -7.79
N GLY A 46 -0.12 -17.09 -7.27
CA GLY A 46 -0.10 -16.82 -5.84
C GLY A 46 -1.37 -16.07 -5.43
N VAL A 47 -2.14 -16.62 -4.50
CA VAL A 47 -3.36 -15.95 -3.98
C VAL A 47 -3.01 -15.20 -2.70
N LEU A 48 -3.25 -13.89 -2.71
CA LEU A 48 -3.11 -13.05 -1.53
C LEU A 48 -4.23 -13.37 -0.53
N PRO A 49 -3.91 -13.60 0.76
CA PRO A 49 -4.92 -13.78 1.80
C PRO A 49 -5.87 -12.58 1.91
N GLU A 50 -7.15 -12.88 2.13
CA GLU A 50 -8.22 -11.86 2.20
C GLU A 50 -7.95 -10.79 3.26
N ILE A 51 -7.38 -11.19 4.40
CA ILE A 51 -7.00 -10.28 5.50
C ILE A 51 -5.98 -9.20 5.08
N ILE A 52 -5.18 -9.46 4.04
CA ILE A 52 -4.25 -8.47 3.48
C ILE A 52 -4.94 -7.63 2.41
N THR A 53 -5.83 -8.24 1.63
CA THR A 53 -6.50 -7.56 0.50
C THR A 53 -7.66 -6.67 0.94
N GLU A 54 -8.25 -6.89 2.11
CA GLU A 54 -9.39 -6.10 2.61
C GLU A 54 -9.07 -4.59 2.70
N ASN A 55 -7.83 -4.26 3.07
CA ASN A 55 -7.35 -2.88 3.21
C ASN A 55 -6.33 -2.47 2.13
N ASN A 56 -6.17 -3.29 1.09
CA ASN A 56 -5.31 -2.99 -0.05
C ASN A 56 -5.85 -1.76 -0.82
N ILE A 57 -4.91 -0.92 -1.27
CA ILE A 57 -5.20 0.10 -2.27
C ILE A 57 -4.47 -0.28 -3.56
N VAL A 58 -5.23 -0.56 -4.61
CA VAL A 58 -4.70 -0.66 -5.98
C VAL A 58 -4.88 0.68 -6.67
N VAL A 59 -3.77 1.29 -7.08
CA VAL A 59 -3.79 2.45 -7.97
C VAL A 59 -3.51 1.95 -9.38
N ALA A 60 -4.45 2.18 -10.29
CA ALA A 60 -4.30 1.84 -11.70
C ALA A 60 -4.79 3.00 -12.57
N SER A 61 -4.06 3.27 -13.66
CA SER A 61 -4.49 4.20 -14.71
C SER A 61 -3.98 3.71 -16.05
N SER A 62 -4.74 3.99 -17.11
CA SER A 62 -4.32 3.77 -18.50
C SER A 62 -3.25 4.77 -18.94
N ASN A 63 -2.98 5.80 -18.13
CA ASN A 63 -1.96 6.80 -18.37
C ASN A 63 -0.91 6.78 -17.25
N ASN A 64 0.32 6.39 -17.59
CA ASN A 64 1.44 6.35 -16.66
C ASN A 64 1.73 7.71 -16.00
N GLY A 65 1.47 8.83 -16.68
CA GLY A 65 1.61 10.17 -16.09
C GLY A 65 0.61 10.41 -14.95
N ALA A 66 -0.62 9.90 -15.08
CA ALA A 66 -1.61 9.98 -14.00
C ALA A 66 -1.25 9.05 -12.83
N VAL A 67 -0.67 7.88 -13.09
CA VAL A 67 -0.13 7.02 -12.03
C VAL A 67 0.99 7.75 -11.29
N GLN A 68 1.92 8.38 -12.00
CA GLN A 68 3.02 9.11 -11.37
C GLN A 68 2.55 10.30 -10.54
N ASN A 69 1.56 11.06 -11.00
CA ASN A 69 1.00 12.16 -10.21
C ASN A 69 0.45 11.65 -8.86
N ILE A 70 -0.26 10.53 -8.85
CA ILE A 70 -0.75 9.91 -7.62
C ILE A 70 0.43 9.42 -6.76
N VAL A 71 1.40 8.70 -7.34
CA VAL A 71 2.59 8.21 -6.62
C VAL A 71 3.39 9.35 -5.98
N ASN A 72 3.48 10.51 -6.65
CA ASN A 72 4.20 11.68 -6.15
C ASN A 72 3.45 12.45 -5.07
N GLU A 73 2.10 12.39 -5.06
CA GLU A 73 1.25 13.03 -4.05
C GLU A 73 1.02 12.15 -2.81
N LEU A 74 1.18 10.83 -2.93
CA LEU A 74 0.98 9.85 -1.85
C LEU A 74 1.96 9.91 -0.68
N PRO A 75 3.26 10.24 -0.84
CA PRO A 75 4.08 10.60 0.30
C PRO A 75 3.57 11.92 0.86
N LEU A 76 2.57 11.84 1.75
CA LEU A 76 1.93 12.97 2.42
C LEU A 76 2.87 13.52 3.52
N THR A 77 4.05 13.99 3.13
CA THR A 77 5.02 14.63 4.02
C THR A 77 4.69 16.08 4.34
N ASN A 78 3.61 16.59 3.75
CA ASN A 78 3.11 17.94 4.00
C ASN A 78 2.50 18.02 5.41
N GLU A 79 2.20 19.23 5.90
CA GLU A 79 1.88 19.66 7.28
C GLU A 79 0.87 18.82 8.13
N GLN A 80 0.34 17.73 7.59
CA GLN A 80 -0.57 16.78 8.20
C GLN A 80 0.12 15.75 9.12
N ILE A 81 1.44 15.59 9.03
CA ILE A 81 2.23 14.64 9.84
C ILE A 81 3.24 15.39 10.71
N ASP A 82 3.30 15.04 11.99
CA ASP A 82 4.29 15.57 12.93
C ASP A 82 5.71 15.26 12.41
N GLN A 83 6.56 16.29 12.33
CA GLN A 83 7.93 16.19 11.79
C GLN A 83 8.75 15.06 12.38
N LYS A 84 8.51 14.68 13.64
CA LYS A 84 9.24 13.57 14.28
C LYS A 84 8.98 12.20 13.62
N PHE A 85 7.85 12.03 12.95
CA PHE A 85 7.49 10.80 12.24
C PHE A 85 7.77 10.85 10.74
N VAL A 86 8.07 12.02 10.18
CA VAL A 86 8.26 12.20 8.74
C VAL A 86 9.42 11.35 8.21
N GLU A 87 10.55 11.33 8.91
CA GLU A 87 11.71 10.54 8.48
C GLU A 87 11.46 9.02 8.61
N GLU A 88 10.79 8.58 9.68
CA GLU A 88 10.41 7.18 9.84
C GLU A 88 9.41 6.73 8.75
N ILE A 89 8.46 7.60 8.39
CA ILE A 89 7.50 7.33 7.33
C ILE A 89 8.18 7.29 5.97
N LYS A 90 9.10 8.20 5.65
CA LYS A 90 9.88 8.13 4.40
C LYS A 90 10.65 6.83 4.28
N CYS A 91 11.20 6.32 5.39
CA CYS A 91 11.88 5.02 5.41
C CYS A 91 10.92 3.83 5.24
N ALA A 92 9.68 3.94 5.74
CA ALA A 92 8.67 2.87 5.67
C ALA A 92 7.81 2.93 4.40
N ASP A 93 7.68 4.10 3.78
CA ASP A 93 6.87 4.33 2.59
C ASP A 93 7.61 3.85 1.34
N TYR A 94 7.15 2.72 0.84
CA TYR A 94 7.62 2.10 -0.39
C TYR A 94 7.62 3.08 -1.58
N PHE A 95 6.61 3.95 -1.69
CA PHE A 95 6.48 4.89 -2.80
C PHE A 95 7.50 6.03 -2.75
N CYS A 96 8.01 6.38 -1.56
CA CYS A 96 9.00 7.45 -1.42
C CYS A 96 10.26 7.16 -2.26
N SER A 97 10.74 5.92 -2.28
CA SER A 97 11.88 5.51 -3.11
C SER A 97 11.60 5.46 -4.62
N ILE A 98 10.34 5.30 -5.01
CA ILE A 98 9.90 5.22 -6.41
C ILE A 98 9.70 6.62 -6.98
N ALA A 99 9.17 7.55 -6.18
CA ALA A 99 8.98 8.95 -6.55
C ALA A 99 10.30 9.73 -6.70
N LEU A 100 11.38 9.28 -6.06
CA LEU A 100 12.71 9.92 -6.11
C LEU A 100 13.59 9.48 -7.30
N LYS A 101 13.04 8.69 -8.24
CA LYS A 101 13.70 8.30 -9.49
C LYS A 101 13.26 9.18 -10.65
#